data_AF-A0A259NHN6-F1
#
_entry.id   AF-A0A259NHN6-F1
#
_cell.length_a   1.000
_cell.length_b   1.000
_cell.length_c   1.000
_cell.angle_alpha   90.00
_cell.angle_beta   90.00
_cell.angle_gamma   90.00
#
_symmetry.space_group_name_H-M   'P 1'
#
loop_
_entity.id
_entity.type
_entity.pdbx_description
1 polymer ?
#
loop_
_entity_poly.entity_id
_entity_poly.type
_entity_poly.pdbx_seq_one_letter_code
_entity_poly.pdbx_strand_id
1 'polypeptide(L)'
;MLRNYSSVTPYYLGTSWLTPQELTDQNIDKQSLINAFERIPFPESDPNSKKIKAAFVKLINEMQVTGRVTLPNTNARFLEVNPKLDPVLENGDRVVVPPSPSTITVIRSNGTLCSIRYRPNVESRFFVQGCKLRGSSDDADWAWLVEPDGVIRKIPLAAWNAAKQDLPAPGSWLWAPPRWSKWTNSKGEQFSEALAKMLSAQGPSGLPNSLDNSSSSRGTLPPVSPKDLYSISRDLPISANIWGETGLMQTPSARTA
;
A
#
# COMPACT_ATOMS: atom_id res chain seq x y z
N MET A 1 6.65 37.79 -23.88
CA MET A 1 5.69 36.83 -23.28
C MET A 1 6.46 35.56 -22.90
N LEU A 2 6.83 35.43 -21.64
CA LEU A 2 7.49 34.23 -21.13
C LEU A 2 6.41 33.17 -20.90
N ARG A 3 6.43 32.09 -21.68
CA ARG A 3 5.58 30.93 -21.45
C ARG A 3 6.00 30.30 -20.12
N ASN A 4 5.10 30.32 -19.14
CA ASN A 4 5.21 29.51 -17.93
C ASN A 4 5.23 28.03 -18.34
N TYR A 5 6.42 27.45 -18.46
CA TYR A 5 6.57 26.01 -18.34
C TYR A 5 6.31 25.67 -16.88
N SER A 6 5.11 25.19 -16.55
CA SER A 6 4.87 24.50 -15.29
C SER A 6 5.92 23.39 -15.18
N SER A 7 6.95 23.59 -14.37
CA SER A 7 8.09 22.69 -14.27
C SER A 7 7.63 21.37 -13.68
N VAL A 8 7.37 20.40 -14.55
CA VAL A 8 7.10 19.03 -14.14
C VAL A 8 8.35 18.51 -13.44
N THR A 9 8.27 18.33 -12.11
CA THR A 9 9.41 17.84 -11.33
C THR A 9 9.49 16.33 -11.52
N PRO A 10 10.60 15.79 -12.09
CA PRO A 10 10.77 14.36 -12.31
C PRO A 10 10.83 13.65 -10.96
N TYR A 11 10.16 12.49 -10.88
CA TYR A 11 10.10 11.70 -9.66
C TYR A 11 10.80 10.36 -9.84
N TYR A 12 12.10 10.35 -9.54
CA TYR A 12 12.95 9.18 -9.74
C TYR A 12 12.52 7.96 -8.93
N LEU A 13 11.98 8.14 -7.72
CA LEU A 13 11.45 7.02 -6.93
C LEU A 13 10.31 6.30 -7.66
N GLY A 14 9.51 7.01 -8.45
CA GLY A 14 8.43 6.42 -9.24
C GLY A 14 8.88 5.80 -10.56
N THR A 15 10.19 5.74 -10.85
CA THR A 15 10.69 5.21 -12.13
C THR A 15 10.19 3.79 -12.36
N SER A 16 9.77 3.52 -13.59
CA SER A 16 9.18 2.25 -13.99
C SER A 16 9.90 1.74 -15.24
N TRP A 17 10.53 0.57 -15.13
CA TRP A 17 10.96 -0.19 -16.29
C TRP A 17 9.81 -1.08 -16.73
N LEU A 18 9.36 -0.92 -17.97
CA LEU A 18 8.27 -1.66 -18.58
C LEU A 18 8.86 -2.59 -19.64
N THR A 19 8.65 -3.89 -19.51
CA THR A 19 9.09 -4.89 -20.49
C THR A 19 7.91 -5.73 -20.99
N PRO A 20 7.84 -6.06 -22.29
CA PRO A 20 6.83 -6.97 -22.81
C PRO A 20 6.86 -8.36 -22.17
N GLN A 21 8.03 -8.82 -21.70
CA GLN A 21 8.19 -10.15 -21.10
C GLN A 21 7.36 -10.30 -19.81
N GLU A 22 7.33 -9.23 -19.00
CA GLU A 22 6.63 -9.17 -17.71
C GLU A 22 5.10 -9.15 -17.86
N LEU A 23 4.57 -8.88 -19.06
CA LEU A 23 3.13 -8.88 -19.30
C LEU A 23 2.51 -10.26 -19.04
N THR A 24 3.23 -11.35 -19.33
CA THR A 24 2.71 -12.71 -19.10
C THR A 24 2.60 -13.01 -17.61
N ASP A 25 3.66 -12.71 -16.86
CA ASP A 25 3.72 -12.97 -15.42
C ASP A 25 2.72 -12.12 -14.65
N GLN A 26 2.56 -10.85 -15.03
CA GLN A 26 1.53 -9.98 -14.45
C GLN A 26 0.10 -10.43 -14.76
N ASN A 27 -0.16 -11.04 -15.92
CA ASN A 27 -1.46 -11.66 -16.18
C ASN A 27 -1.72 -12.83 -15.24
N ILE A 28 -0.70 -13.66 -14.97
CA ILE A 28 -0.80 -14.76 -13.99
C ILE A 28 -1.05 -14.21 -12.58
N ASP A 29 -0.36 -13.13 -12.20
CA ASP A 29 -0.58 -12.46 -10.92
C ASP A 29 -1.99 -11.87 -10.80
N LYS A 30 -2.51 -11.26 -11.87
CA LYS A 30 -3.89 -10.77 -11.91
C LYS A 30 -4.90 -11.91 -11.76
N GLN A 31 -4.69 -13.04 -12.41
CA GLN A 31 -5.56 -14.22 -12.22
C GLN A 31 -5.45 -14.77 -10.79
N SER A 32 -4.26 -14.77 -10.20
CA SER A 32 -4.05 -15.19 -8.81
C SER A 32 -4.78 -14.28 -7.83
N LEU A 33 -4.78 -12.96 -8.07
CA LEU A 33 -5.57 -11.99 -7.31
C LEU A 33 -7.08 -12.26 -7.41
N ILE A 34 -7.60 -12.49 -8.62
CA ILE A 34 -9.01 -12.83 -8.83
C ILE A 34 -9.38 -14.10 -8.06
N ASN A 35 -8.58 -15.16 -8.20
CA ASN A 35 -8.81 -16.44 -7.52
C ASN A 35 -8.74 -16.30 -5.99
N ALA A 36 -7.81 -15.49 -5.46
CA ALA A 36 -7.71 -15.21 -4.03
C ALA A 36 -8.95 -14.45 -3.53
N PHE A 37 -9.44 -13.48 -4.31
CA PHE A 37 -10.63 -12.71 -4.00
C PHE A 37 -11.91 -13.56 -3.98
N GLU A 38 -12.08 -14.49 -4.94
CA GLU A 38 -13.24 -15.38 -5.01
C GLU A 38 -13.38 -16.30 -3.79
N ARG A 39 -12.26 -16.62 -3.12
CA ARG A 39 -12.25 -17.44 -1.90
C ARG A 39 -12.72 -16.68 -0.66
N ILE A 40 -12.86 -15.35 -0.74
CA ILE A 40 -13.34 -14.52 0.37
C ILE A 40 -14.86 -14.67 0.49
N PRO A 41 -15.38 -14.99 1.69
CA PRO A 41 -16.82 -15.18 1.87
C PRO A 41 -17.57 -13.83 1.80
N PHE A 42 -18.49 -13.73 0.85
CA PHE A 42 -19.46 -12.64 0.75
C PHE A 42 -20.87 -13.22 0.80
N PRO A 43 -21.56 -13.15 1.96
CA PRO A 43 -22.93 -13.65 2.08
C PRO A 43 -23.88 -12.98 1.08
N GLU A 44 -24.58 -13.79 0.28
CA GLU A 44 -25.50 -13.26 -0.74
C GLU A 44 -26.78 -12.65 -0.14
N SER A 45 -27.13 -13.03 1.09
CA SER A 45 -28.26 -12.50 1.83
C SER A 45 -28.05 -11.05 2.28
N ASP A 46 -26.81 -10.58 2.37
CA ASP A 46 -26.47 -9.22 2.82
C ASP A 46 -26.26 -8.26 1.63
N PRO A 47 -27.13 -7.25 1.43
CA PRO A 47 -26.97 -6.25 0.37
C PRO A 47 -25.66 -5.47 0.46
N ASN A 48 -25.13 -5.25 1.66
CA ASN A 48 -23.86 -4.53 1.84
C ASN A 48 -22.68 -5.39 1.35
N SER A 49 -22.65 -6.67 1.69
CA SER A 49 -21.66 -7.63 1.18
C SER A 49 -21.65 -7.71 -0.35
N LYS A 50 -22.83 -7.68 -1.00
CA LYS A 50 -22.94 -7.61 -2.47
C LYS A 50 -22.30 -6.34 -3.05
N LYS A 51 -22.56 -5.18 -2.44
CA LYS A 51 -21.97 -3.90 -2.87
C LYS A 51 -20.45 -3.89 -2.74
N ILE A 52 -19.93 -4.37 -1.60
CA ILE A 52 -18.48 -4.48 -1.36
C ILE A 52 -17.85 -5.43 -2.38
N LYS A 53 -18.47 -6.59 -2.63
CA LYS A 53 -17.99 -7.54 -3.63
C LYS A 53 -17.89 -6.88 -5.01
N ALA A 54 -18.96 -6.21 -5.45
CA ALA A 54 -18.99 -5.51 -6.73
C ALA A 54 -17.94 -4.39 -6.83
N ALA A 55 -17.71 -3.63 -5.76
CA ALA A 55 -16.69 -2.58 -5.72
C ALA A 55 -15.27 -3.14 -5.89
N PHE A 56 -14.94 -4.25 -5.22
CA PHE A 56 -13.64 -4.92 -5.40
C PHE A 56 -13.50 -5.57 -6.79
N VAL A 57 -14.55 -6.21 -7.32
CA VAL A 57 -14.53 -6.73 -8.70
C VAL A 57 -14.23 -5.62 -9.68
N LYS A 58 -14.90 -4.47 -9.55
CA LYS A 58 -14.62 -3.29 -10.38
C LYS A 58 -13.18 -2.83 -10.25
N LEU A 59 -12.69 -2.67 -9.01
CA LEU A 59 -11.31 -2.26 -8.74
C LEU A 59 -10.29 -3.19 -9.39
N ILE A 60 -10.42 -4.51 -9.21
CA ILE A 60 -9.50 -5.51 -9.76
C ILE A 60 -9.55 -5.51 -11.29
N ASN A 61 -10.73 -5.34 -11.89
CA ASN A 61 -10.86 -5.26 -13.35
C ASN A 61 -10.16 -4.04 -13.93
N GLU A 62 -10.24 -2.88 -13.26
CA GLU A 62 -9.59 -1.63 -13.66
C GLU A 62 -8.05 -1.66 -13.50
N MET A 63 -7.49 -2.57 -12.70
CA MET A 63 -6.04 -2.74 -12.59
C MET A 63 -5.43 -3.21 -13.92
N GLN A 64 -4.45 -2.48 -14.42
CA GLN A 64 -3.82 -2.76 -15.71
C GLN A 64 -2.62 -3.69 -15.55
N VAL A 65 -2.41 -4.57 -16.53
CA VAL A 65 -1.15 -5.29 -16.70
C VAL A 65 -0.23 -4.40 -17.52
N THR A 66 0.77 -3.82 -16.87
CA THR A 66 1.60 -2.72 -17.42
C THR A 66 2.94 -3.21 -17.96
N GLY A 67 3.38 -4.40 -17.57
CA GLY A 67 4.72 -4.92 -17.84
C GLY A 67 5.79 -4.29 -16.93
N ARG A 68 5.36 -3.56 -15.89
CA ARG A 68 6.26 -2.91 -14.94
C ARG A 68 7.04 -3.92 -14.09
N VAL A 69 8.35 -3.85 -14.16
CA VAL A 69 9.27 -4.61 -13.30
C VAL A 69 9.64 -3.76 -12.09
N THR A 70 9.61 -4.37 -10.90
CA THR A 70 10.12 -3.74 -9.68
C THR A 70 11.64 -3.76 -9.71
N LEU A 71 12.25 -2.58 -9.74
CA LEU A 71 13.71 -2.46 -9.73
C LEU A 71 14.25 -2.63 -8.30
N PRO A 72 15.42 -3.27 -8.12
CA PRO A 72 16.08 -3.33 -6.81
C PRO A 72 16.38 -1.93 -6.23
N ASN A 73 16.63 -0.96 -7.12
CA ASN A 73 16.80 0.45 -6.78
C ASN A 73 16.48 1.32 -8.00
N THR A 74 15.86 2.47 -7.79
CA THR A 74 15.53 3.44 -8.86
C THR A 74 16.56 4.57 -9.01
N ASN A 75 17.59 4.60 -8.16
CA ASN A 75 18.66 5.60 -8.20
C ASN A 75 19.75 5.22 -9.23
N ALA A 76 19.86 6.00 -10.29
CA ALA A 76 20.86 5.79 -11.35
C ALA A 76 22.30 5.72 -10.83
N ARG A 77 22.69 6.57 -9.86
CA ARG A 77 24.06 6.55 -9.30
C ARG A 77 24.35 5.29 -8.50
N PHE A 78 23.33 4.72 -7.86
CA PHE A 78 23.47 3.45 -7.17
C PHE A 78 23.66 2.31 -8.16
N LEU A 79 22.92 2.31 -9.28
CA LEU A 79 23.01 1.30 -10.33
C LEU A 79 24.35 1.36 -11.08
N GLU A 80 24.87 2.57 -11.36
CA GLU A 80 26.20 2.77 -11.97
C GLU A 80 27.32 2.08 -11.20
N VAL A 81 27.27 2.08 -9.87
CA VAL A 81 28.27 1.42 -9.02
C VAL A 81 27.91 -0.03 -8.66
N ASN A 82 26.69 -0.47 -9.00
CA ASN A 82 26.20 -1.84 -8.79
C ASN A 82 25.63 -2.42 -10.11
N PRO A 83 26.46 -2.62 -11.15
CA PRO A 83 25.98 -3.01 -12.48
C PRO A 83 25.27 -4.37 -12.53
N LYS A 84 25.46 -5.22 -11.52
CA LYS A 84 24.70 -6.49 -11.39
C LYS A 84 23.21 -6.28 -11.09
N LEU A 85 22.84 -5.10 -10.58
CA LEU A 85 21.46 -4.71 -10.27
C LEU A 85 20.87 -3.78 -11.33
N ASP A 86 21.67 -3.37 -12.31
CA ASP A 86 21.28 -2.47 -13.39
C ASP A 86 20.78 -3.30 -14.59
N PRO A 87 19.47 -3.32 -14.88
CA PRO A 87 18.95 -4.13 -15.96
C PRO A 87 19.41 -3.61 -17.33
N VAL A 88 19.78 -4.54 -18.21
CA VAL A 88 20.08 -4.23 -19.61
C VAL A 88 18.76 -4.18 -20.38
N LEU A 89 18.47 -3.02 -20.98
CA LEU A 89 17.24 -2.83 -21.74
C LEU A 89 17.28 -3.62 -23.06
N GLU A 90 16.21 -4.36 -23.33
CA GLU A 90 16.01 -5.08 -24.58
C GLU A 90 15.08 -4.31 -25.53
N ASN A 91 14.94 -4.83 -26.76
CA ASN A 91 14.04 -4.23 -27.74
C ASN A 91 12.58 -4.30 -27.26
N GLY A 92 11.90 -3.16 -27.25
CA GLY A 92 10.52 -3.04 -26.77
C GLY A 92 10.41 -2.62 -25.30
N ASP A 93 11.51 -2.60 -24.56
CA ASP A 93 11.53 -2.06 -23.20
C ASP A 93 11.37 -0.54 -23.19
N ARG A 94 10.76 -0.03 -22.11
CA ARG A 94 10.57 1.40 -21.88
C ARG A 94 10.89 1.76 -20.45
N VAL A 95 11.60 2.87 -20.26
CA VAL A 95 11.79 3.47 -18.93
C VAL A 95 10.95 4.73 -18.84
N VAL A 96 10.09 4.80 -17.83
CA VAL A 96 9.20 5.93 -17.59
C VAL A 96 9.54 6.55 -16.25
N VAL A 97 9.84 7.85 -16.26
CA VAL A 97 10.00 8.66 -15.04
C VAL A 97 8.74 9.52 -14.88
N PRO A 98 7.88 9.24 -13.89
CA PRO A 98 6.65 9.99 -13.71
C PRO A 98 6.89 11.38 -13.10
N PRO A 99 5.90 12.28 -13.19
CA PRO A 99 5.90 13.50 -12.39
C PRO A 99 5.72 13.18 -10.90
N SER A 100 6.18 14.06 -10.00
CA SER A 100 6.01 13.85 -8.56
C SER A 100 4.53 13.92 -8.14
N PRO A 101 3.97 12.84 -7.58
CA PRO A 101 2.64 12.86 -7.00
C PRO A 101 2.63 13.73 -5.74
N SER A 102 1.43 14.07 -5.30
CA SER A 102 1.27 14.94 -4.13
C SER A 102 0.25 14.41 -3.12
N THR A 103 -0.15 13.15 -3.32
CA THR A 103 -1.14 12.42 -2.53
C THR A 103 -0.63 11.00 -2.27
N ILE A 104 -1.27 10.33 -1.33
CA ILE A 104 -1.21 8.88 -1.11
C ILE A 104 -2.63 8.36 -1.31
N THR A 105 -2.78 7.12 -1.78
CA THR A 105 -4.10 6.51 -1.94
C THR A 105 -4.27 5.27 -1.07
N VAL A 106 -5.32 5.29 -0.26
CA VAL A 106 -5.73 4.20 0.63
C VAL A 106 -6.92 3.46 0.00
N ILE A 107 -6.80 2.15 -0.13
CA ILE A 107 -7.91 1.25 -0.50
C ILE A 107 -8.69 0.95 0.79
N ARG A 108 -9.99 1.22 0.77
CA ARG A 108 -10.86 0.97 1.93
C ARG A 108 -11.44 -0.44 1.90
N SER A 109 -11.82 -0.92 3.08
CA SER A 109 -12.47 -2.23 3.31
C SER A 109 -13.74 -2.49 2.49
N ASN A 110 -14.36 -1.44 1.96
CA ASN A 110 -15.54 -1.49 1.11
C ASN A 110 -15.22 -1.47 -0.40
N GLY A 111 -13.94 -1.53 -0.79
CA GLY A 111 -13.47 -1.52 -2.18
C GLY A 111 -13.37 -0.13 -2.82
N THR A 112 -13.63 0.94 -2.07
CA THR A 112 -13.49 2.32 -2.59
C THR A 112 -12.09 2.87 -2.35
N LEU A 113 -11.67 3.78 -3.23
CA LEU A 113 -10.38 4.47 -3.13
C LEU A 113 -10.51 5.78 -2.36
N CYS A 114 -9.51 6.08 -1.55
CA CYS A 114 -9.40 7.32 -0.78
C CYS A 114 -8.06 7.99 -1.04
N SER A 115 -8.06 9.10 -1.76
CA SER A 115 -6.86 9.90 -2.01
C SER A 115 -6.71 10.97 -0.93
N ILE A 116 -5.54 11.07 -0.33
CA ILE A 116 -5.25 11.95 0.80
C ILE A 116 -3.96 12.72 0.53
N ARG A 117 -3.94 14.02 0.88
CA ARG A 117 -2.78 14.88 0.65
C ARG A 117 -1.55 14.33 1.38
N TYR A 118 -0.44 14.17 0.67
CA TYR A 118 0.82 13.77 1.26
C TYR A 118 1.34 14.84 2.22
N ARG A 119 1.88 14.41 3.37
CA ARG A 119 2.64 15.25 4.30
C ARG A 119 3.91 14.51 4.74
N PRO A 120 5.09 15.16 4.69
CA PRO A 120 6.33 14.58 5.20
C PRO A 120 6.23 14.26 6.69
N ASN A 121 7.02 13.27 7.13
CA ASN A 121 7.14 12.86 8.53
C ASN A 121 5.82 12.39 9.18
N VAL A 122 4.87 11.91 8.37
CA VAL A 122 3.62 11.34 8.85
C VAL A 122 3.63 9.84 8.60
N GLU A 123 3.30 9.05 9.62
CA GLU A 123 3.23 7.60 9.53
C GLU A 123 1.98 7.11 8.78
N SER A 124 2.07 5.90 8.22
CA SER A 124 0.98 5.27 7.46
C SER A 124 -0.34 5.17 8.22
N ARG A 125 -0.30 4.99 9.55
CA ARG A 125 -1.51 4.92 10.40
C ARG A 125 -2.39 6.16 10.29
N PHE A 126 -1.81 7.35 10.13
CA PHE A 126 -2.57 8.59 10.04
C PHE A 126 -3.25 8.74 8.68
N PHE A 127 -2.60 8.26 7.61
CA PHE A 127 -3.21 8.21 6.28
C PHE A 127 -4.39 7.23 6.26
N VAL A 128 -4.22 6.04 6.85
CA VAL A 128 -5.30 5.05 7.02
C VAL A 128 -6.44 5.63 7.86
N GLN A 129 -6.13 6.28 8.98
CA GLN A 129 -7.14 6.93 9.84
C GLN A 129 -7.90 8.04 9.10
N GLY A 130 -7.20 8.87 8.33
CA GLY A 130 -7.80 9.95 7.54
C GLY A 130 -8.69 9.47 6.39
N CYS A 131 -8.60 8.18 6.07
CA CYS A 131 -9.41 7.50 5.08
C CYS A 131 -10.45 6.53 5.67
N LYS A 132 -10.67 6.54 6.99
CA LYS A 132 -11.74 5.73 7.60
C LYS A 132 -13.12 6.14 7.09
N LEU A 133 -13.99 5.16 6.93
CA LEU A 133 -15.40 5.40 6.66
C LEU A 133 -16.05 6.02 7.90
N ARG A 134 -16.89 7.04 7.69
CA ARG A 134 -17.60 7.69 8.80
C ARG A 134 -18.47 6.68 9.55
N GLY A 135 -18.38 6.70 10.88
CA GLY A 135 -19.10 5.77 11.75
C GLY A 135 -18.54 4.34 11.78
N SER A 136 -17.43 4.07 11.07
CA SER A 136 -16.77 2.78 11.12
C SER A 136 -15.77 2.67 12.27
N SER A 137 -15.75 1.51 12.92
CA SER A 137 -14.73 1.10 13.90
C SER A 137 -13.60 0.27 13.26
N ASP A 138 -13.41 0.41 11.94
CA ASP A 138 -12.39 -0.24 11.12
C ASP A 138 -10.97 0.24 11.47
N ASP A 139 -10.51 -0.11 12.65
CA ASP A 139 -9.09 -0.08 12.95
C ASP A 139 -8.39 -1.27 12.29
N ALA A 140 -7.16 -1.07 11.85
CA ALA A 140 -6.32 -2.12 11.27
C ALA A 140 -5.10 -2.35 12.16
N ASP A 141 -4.68 -3.60 12.28
CA ASP A 141 -3.44 -3.94 12.98
C ASP A 141 -2.23 -3.88 12.04
N TRP A 142 -2.44 -4.19 10.76
CA TRP A 142 -1.41 -4.21 9.72
C TRP A 142 -1.89 -3.48 8.47
N ALA A 143 -0.95 -2.97 7.70
CA ALA A 143 -1.20 -2.50 6.34
C ALA A 143 -0.14 -2.99 5.37
N TRP A 144 -0.55 -3.10 4.11
CA TRP A 144 0.32 -3.29 2.96
C TRP A 144 0.62 -1.91 2.37
N LEU A 145 1.85 -1.46 2.53
CA LEU A 145 2.40 -0.28 1.90
C LEU A 145 3.08 -0.70 0.60
N VAL A 146 2.63 -0.15 -0.51
CA VAL A 146 3.31 -0.27 -1.81
C VAL A 146 3.88 1.09 -2.15
N GLU A 147 5.20 1.14 -2.20
CA GLU A 147 5.94 2.36 -2.50
C GLU A 147 5.94 2.68 -4.01
N PRO A 148 6.23 3.93 -4.38
CA PRO A 148 6.19 4.35 -5.79
C PRO A 148 7.15 3.57 -6.69
N ASP A 149 8.23 2.99 -6.16
CA ASP A 149 9.19 2.13 -6.85
C ASP A 149 8.71 0.68 -7.03
N GLY A 150 7.59 0.31 -6.40
CA GLY A 150 7.02 -1.04 -6.41
C GLY A 150 7.40 -1.87 -5.19
N VAL A 151 8.21 -1.38 -4.27
CA VAL A 151 8.56 -2.11 -3.04
C VAL A 151 7.31 -2.29 -2.17
N ILE A 152 7.08 -3.53 -1.74
CA ILE A 152 5.94 -3.91 -0.90
C ILE A 152 6.43 -4.15 0.52
N ARG A 153 5.75 -3.54 1.50
CA ARG A 153 6.03 -3.74 2.93
C ARG A 153 4.74 -4.00 3.68
N LYS A 154 4.73 -5.04 4.51
CA LYS A 154 3.70 -5.22 5.54
C LYS A 154 4.15 -4.46 6.79
N ILE A 155 3.41 -3.42 7.16
CA ILE A 155 3.76 -2.50 8.24
C ILE A 155 2.75 -2.57 9.40
N PRO A 156 3.21 -2.45 10.65
CA PRO A 156 2.30 -2.41 11.80
C PRO A 156 1.62 -1.05 11.93
N LEU A 157 0.36 -1.07 12.34
CA LEU A 157 -0.45 0.14 12.57
C LEU A 157 -0.96 0.28 13.99
N ALA A 158 -1.04 -0.81 14.76
CA ALA A 158 -1.59 -0.78 16.10
C ALA A 158 -0.49 -0.56 17.15
N ALA A 159 -0.89 -0.09 18.33
CA ALA A 159 0.04 0.17 19.42
C ALA A 159 0.72 -1.13 19.92
N TRP A 160 0.01 -2.26 19.88
CA TRP A 160 0.48 -3.55 20.40
C TRP A 160 1.51 -4.22 19.50
N ASN A 161 1.60 -3.84 18.23
CA ASN A 161 2.61 -4.32 17.28
C ASN A 161 3.52 -3.20 16.79
N ALA A 162 3.64 -2.11 17.56
CA ALA A 162 4.46 -0.98 17.19
C ALA A 162 5.91 -1.42 16.91
N ALA A 163 6.40 -1.03 15.74
CA ALA A 163 7.77 -1.24 15.33
C ALA A 163 8.27 -0.03 14.55
N LYS A 164 9.58 0.07 14.38
CA LYS A 164 10.14 1.04 13.45
C LYS A 164 9.58 0.79 12.05
N GLN A 165 9.00 1.82 11.45
CA GLN A 165 8.46 1.78 10.10
C GLN A 165 9.12 2.82 9.21
N ASP A 166 9.29 2.47 7.94
CA ASP A 166 9.60 3.45 6.90
C ASP A 166 8.35 4.31 6.64
N LEU A 167 8.58 5.60 6.38
CA LEU A 167 7.50 6.53 6.13
C LEU A 167 7.05 6.43 4.66
N PRO A 168 5.74 6.48 4.38
CA PRO A 168 5.26 6.34 3.02
C PRO A 168 5.69 7.53 2.17
N ALA A 169 6.16 7.26 0.96
CA ALA A 169 6.50 8.28 -0.03
C ALA A 169 5.24 8.86 -0.71
N PRO A 170 5.32 10.05 -1.32
CA PRO A 170 4.22 10.55 -2.15
C PRO A 170 3.98 9.61 -3.34
N GLY A 171 2.71 9.28 -3.59
CA GLY A 171 2.31 8.30 -4.61
C GLY A 171 2.23 6.86 -4.12
N SER A 172 2.43 6.60 -2.83
CA SER A 172 2.25 5.24 -2.29
C SER A 172 0.79 4.78 -2.37
N TRP A 173 0.61 3.45 -2.42
CA TRP A 173 -0.66 2.78 -2.17
C TRP A 173 -0.66 2.17 -0.78
N LEU A 174 -1.81 2.24 -0.10
CA LEU A 174 -2.02 1.62 1.20
C LEU A 174 -3.27 0.75 1.17
N TRP A 175 -3.13 -0.50 1.62
CA TRP A 175 -4.25 -1.38 1.90
C TRP A 175 -4.19 -1.80 3.37
N ALA A 176 -5.21 -1.41 4.14
CA ALA A 176 -5.28 -1.67 5.58
C ALA A 176 -6.60 -2.37 5.90
N PRO A 177 -6.64 -3.72 5.91
CA PRO A 177 -7.85 -4.45 6.23
C PRO A 177 -8.25 -4.22 7.70
N PRO A 178 -9.55 -4.03 7.99
CA PRO A 178 -10.03 -3.91 9.37
C PRO A 178 -9.69 -5.17 10.17
N ARG A 179 -9.34 -5.00 11.45
CA ARG A 179 -9.12 -6.11 12.37
C ARG A 179 -10.38 -6.95 12.52
N TRP A 180 -10.20 -8.24 12.79
CA TRP A 180 -11.30 -9.21 12.97
C TRP A 180 -12.30 -9.25 11.81
N SER A 181 -11.84 -8.99 10.60
CA SER A 181 -12.67 -9.05 9.40
C SER A 181 -12.35 -10.27 8.55
N LYS A 182 -13.17 -10.51 7.51
CA LYS A 182 -12.92 -11.55 6.50
C LYS A 182 -11.57 -11.43 5.77
N TRP A 183 -10.94 -10.26 5.86
CA TRP A 183 -9.66 -9.96 5.23
C TRP A 183 -8.45 -10.38 6.07
N THR A 184 -8.62 -10.68 7.36
CA THR A 184 -7.48 -10.96 8.28
C THR A 184 -7.31 -12.45 8.59
N ASN A 185 -8.08 -13.33 7.95
CA ASN A 185 -7.83 -14.78 8.00
C ASN A 185 -6.81 -15.18 6.92
N SER A 186 -6.41 -16.46 6.88
CA SER A 186 -5.41 -16.94 5.90
C SER A 186 -5.76 -16.68 4.44
N LYS A 187 -7.05 -16.73 4.06
CA LYS A 187 -7.51 -16.43 2.71
C LYS A 187 -7.44 -14.93 2.40
N GLY A 188 -7.81 -14.10 3.37
CA GLY A 188 -7.73 -12.65 3.29
C GLY A 188 -6.29 -12.14 3.24
N GLU A 189 -5.37 -12.81 3.93
CA GLU A 189 -3.94 -12.53 3.85
C GLU A 189 -3.40 -12.80 2.44
N GLN A 190 -3.71 -13.97 1.86
CA GLN A 190 -3.34 -14.30 0.46
C GLN A 190 -3.90 -13.28 -0.54
N PHE A 191 -5.15 -12.84 -0.33
CA PHE A 191 -5.73 -11.77 -1.14
C PHE A 191 -4.96 -10.45 -0.98
N SER A 192 -4.60 -10.08 0.24
CA SER A 192 -3.89 -8.83 0.52
C SER A 192 -2.48 -8.82 -0.09
N GLU A 193 -1.77 -9.95 -0.03
CA GLU A 193 -0.49 -10.18 -0.71
C GLU A 193 -0.63 -10.03 -2.23
N ALA A 194 -1.59 -10.74 -2.84
CA ALA A 194 -1.83 -10.67 -4.28
C ALA A 194 -2.26 -9.26 -4.72
N LEU A 195 -3.05 -8.57 -3.91
CA LEU A 195 -3.49 -7.20 -4.15
C LEU A 195 -2.29 -6.25 -4.12
N ALA A 196 -1.44 -6.35 -3.10
CA ALA A 196 -0.23 -5.54 -2.99
C ALA A 196 0.72 -5.78 -4.18
N LYS A 197 0.86 -7.04 -4.61
CA LYS A 197 1.64 -7.41 -5.79
C LYS A 197 1.09 -6.74 -7.05
N MET A 198 -0.22 -6.82 -7.29
CA MET A 198 -0.84 -6.17 -8.47
C MET A 198 -0.74 -4.63 -8.41
N LEU A 199 -0.79 -4.03 -7.21
CA LEU A 199 -0.61 -2.59 -7.01
C LEU A 199 0.81 -2.12 -7.35
N SER A 200 1.84 -2.93 -7.05
CA SER A 200 3.23 -2.60 -7.40
C SER A 200 3.40 -2.37 -8.91
N ALA A 201 2.64 -3.11 -9.72
CA ALA A 201 2.61 -2.97 -11.18
C ALA A 201 1.86 -1.73 -11.69
N GLN A 202 0.98 -1.09 -10.90
CA GLN A 202 0.16 0.04 -11.38
C GLN A 202 0.94 1.37 -11.54
N GLY A 203 2.11 1.49 -10.93
CA GLY A 203 2.81 2.78 -10.83
C GLY A 203 2.38 3.60 -9.60
N PRO A 204 2.92 4.82 -9.44
CA PRO A 204 2.53 5.70 -8.33
C PRO A 204 1.06 6.14 -8.41
N SER A 205 0.40 6.26 -7.25
CA SER A 205 -0.95 6.81 -7.11
C SER A 205 -0.98 8.33 -7.30
N GLY A 206 -2.18 8.90 -7.49
CA GLY A 206 -2.38 10.35 -7.55
C GLY A 206 -1.87 11.01 -8.83
N LEU A 207 -1.72 10.24 -9.92
CA LEU A 207 -1.31 10.72 -11.23
C LEU A 207 -2.51 10.72 -12.21
N PRO A 208 -2.46 11.51 -13.31
CA PRO A 208 -3.60 11.59 -14.24
C PRO A 208 -3.99 10.24 -14.89
N ASN A 209 -3.06 9.30 -15.01
CA ASN A 209 -3.30 7.99 -15.62
C ASN A 209 -3.30 6.85 -14.58
N SER A 210 -3.27 7.16 -13.29
CA SER A 210 -3.30 6.13 -12.24
C SER A 210 -4.72 5.65 -11.95
N LEU A 211 -4.81 4.46 -11.37
CA LEU A 211 -6.06 3.75 -11.03
C LEU A 211 -7.05 4.59 -10.20
N ASP A 212 -6.54 5.55 -9.41
CA ASP A 212 -7.32 6.35 -8.47
C ASP A 212 -7.79 7.72 -9.01
N ASN A 213 -7.42 8.09 -10.23
CA ASN A 213 -7.70 9.42 -10.78
C ASN A 213 -9.20 9.72 -10.92
N SER A 214 -10.01 8.75 -11.33
CA SER A 214 -11.44 8.95 -11.64
C SER A 214 -12.41 8.54 -10.54
N SER A 215 -11.95 7.74 -9.57
CA SER A 215 -12.83 7.01 -8.65
C SER A 215 -12.49 7.21 -7.17
N SER A 216 -11.45 8.00 -6.85
CA SER A 216 -11.07 8.25 -5.46
C SER A 216 -11.88 9.36 -4.80
N SER A 217 -12.32 9.08 -3.58
CA SER A 217 -12.85 10.09 -2.67
C SER A 217 -11.72 10.79 -1.93
N ARG A 218 -11.90 12.05 -1.51
CA ARG A 218 -10.88 12.75 -0.73
C ARG A 218 -10.92 12.33 0.74
N GLY A 219 -9.78 11.91 1.27
CA GLY A 219 -9.53 11.75 2.69
C GLY A 219 -9.16 13.08 3.35
N THR A 220 -9.06 13.07 4.68
CA THR A 220 -8.57 14.23 5.44
C THR A 220 -7.64 13.74 6.52
N LEU A 221 -6.41 14.25 6.55
CA LEU A 221 -5.47 13.88 7.58
C LEU A 221 -6.01 14.32 8.95
N PRO A 222 -6.05 13.41 9.94
CA PRO A 222 -6.36 13.80 11.30
C PRO A 222 -5.29 14.79 11.82
N PRO A 223 -5.59 15.56 12.88
CA PRO A 223 -4.59 16.40 13.51
C PRO A 223 -3.42 15.53 14.00
N VAL A 224 -2.23 15.77 13.47
CA VAL A 224 -0.99 15.11 13.88
C VAL A 224 -0.27 16.02 14.86
N SER A 225 0.03 15.53 16.06
CA SER A 225 0.73 16.34 17.06
C SER A 225 2.18 16.61 16.61
N PRO A 226 2.80 17.73 17.03
CA PRO A 226 4.22 17.96 16.75
C PRO A 226 5.11 16.81 17.23
N LYS A 227 4.78 16.20 18.38
CA LYS A 227 5.50 15.04 18.89
C LYS A 227 5.48 13.90 17.87
N ASP A 228 4.30 13.55 17.34
CA ASP A 228 4.15 12.50 16.32
C ASP A 228 4.87 12.84 15.00
N LEU A 229 5.01 14.11 14.63
CA LEU A 229 5.76 14.52 13.43
C LEU A 229 7.27 14.33 13.58
N TYR A 230 7.79 14.36 14.82
CA TYR A 230 9.22 14.19 15.09
C TYR A 230 9.55 12.86 15.76
N SER A 231 8.55 12.05 16.10
CA SER A 231 8.69 10.71 16.67
C SER A 231 8.11 9.66 15.74
N ILE A 232 8.98 9.00 14.97
CA ILE A 232 8.64 7.75 14.30
C ILE A 232 8.54 6.65 15.37
N SER A 233 7.58 5.75 15.19
CA SER A 233 7.38 4.55 15.99
C SER A 233 8.69 3.78 16.12
N ARG A 234 8.87 3.18 17.29
CA ARG A 234 10.05 2.39 17.62
C ARG A 234 9.60 1.01 18.03
N ASP A 235 10.54 0.08 18.00
CA ASP A 235 10.29 -1.27 18.48
C ASP A 235 9.86 -1.25 19.94
N LEU A 236 8.94 -2.14 20.29
CA LEU A 236 8.43 -2.26 21.64
C LEU A 236 9.58 -2.58 22.62
N PRO A 237 9.58 -1.97 23.82
CA PRO A 237 10.61 -2.23 24.80
C PRO A 237 10.54 -3.70 25.25
N ILE A 238 11.69 -4.37 25.29
CA ILE A 238 11.81 -5.70 25.88
C ILE A 238 11.72 -5.53 27.40
N SER A 239 10.64 -6.00 28.02
CA SER A 239 10.52 -6.05 29.47
C SER A 239 11.02 -7.40 29.99
N ALA A 240 11.96 -7.39 30.93
CA ALA A 240 12.26 -8.58 31.71
C ALA A 240 11.14 -8.80 32.74
N ASN A 241 10.62 -10.01 32.86
CA ASN A 241 9.73 -10.34 33.97
C ASN A 241 10.56 -10.68 35.23
N ILE A 242 9.91 -10.62 36.41
CA ILE A 242 10.53 -10.97 37.71
C ILE A 242 10.93 -12.45 37.83
N TRP A 243 10.60 -13.28 36.84
CA TRP A 243 10.91 -14.71 36.78
C TRP A 243 12.11 -15.01 35.87
N GLY A 244 12.83 -13.99 35.40
CA GLY A 244 14.04 -14.16 34.58
C GLY A 244 13.77 -14.50 33.11
N GLU A 245 12.51 -14.50 32.67
CA GLU A 245 12.13 -14.70 31.28
C GLU A 245 12.09 -13.35 30.55
N THR A 246 12.82 -13.25 29.45
CA THR A 246 12.77 -12.11 28.53
C THR A 246 11.77 -12.40 27.42
N GLY A 247 10.73 -11.59 27.28
CA GLY A 247 9.72 -11.80 26.24
C GLY A 247 8.85 -10.57 26.00
N LEU A 248 8.12 -10.58 24.87
CA LEU A 248 7.04 -9.63 24.62
C LEU A 248 5.92 -9.90 25.63
N MET A 249 5.39 -8.86 26.29
CA MET A 249 4.29 -9.00 27.25
C MET A 249 3.10 -9.72 26.59
N GLN A 250 2.88 -11.00 26.92
CA GLN A 250 1.58 -11.62 26.74
C GLN A 250 0.69 -11.21 27.92
N THR A 251 -0.41 -10.52 27.63
CA THR A 251 -1.47 -10.31 28.63
C THR A 251 -2.11 -11.66 28.96
N PRO A 252 -2.27 -12.04 30.24
CA PRO A 252 -2.83 -13.34 30.61
C PRO A 252 -4.25 -13.51 30.06
N SER A 253 -4.53 -14.63 29.40
CA SER A 253 -5.90 -15.05 29.15
C SER A 253 -6.53 -15.49 30.47
N ALA A 254 -7.56 -14.77 30.89
CA ALA A 254 -8.35 -15.16 32.06
C ALA A 254 -9.08 -16.47 31.73
N ARG A 255 -8.63 -17.59 32.30
CA ARG A 255 -9.47 -18.78 32.49
C ARG A 255 -10.27 -18.58 33.76
N THR A 256 -11.58 -18.42 33.65
CA THR A 256 -12.50 -18.71 34.76
C THR A 256 -13.03 -20.14 34.57
N ALA A 257 -12.93 -20.90 35.66
CA ALA A 257 -13.47 -22.24 35.84
C ALA A 257 -15.01 -22.24 35.89
#